data_AF-A0A9E1P7W6-F1
#
_entry.id   AF-A0A9E1P7W6-F1
#
_cell.length_a   1.000
_cell.length_b   1.000
_cell.length_c   1.000
_cell.angle_alpha   90.00
_cell.angle_beta   90.00
_cell.angle_gamma   90.00
#
_symmetry.space_group_name_H-M   'P 1'
#
loop_
_entity.id
_entity.type
_entity.pdbx_description
1 polymer ?
#
loop_
_entity_poly.entity_id
_entity_poly.type
_entity_poly.pdbx_seq_one_letter_code
_entity_poly.pdbx_strand_id
1 'polypeptide(L)'
;MKKINLNEKKIIQSLIVLCSVVVFLLSFLGDKGYFELHKLKKKEMAIETKIELLKKKKQIWLNKINSIKNNQTYFDTYAREQLGYVKNYEFLIRFTSPEDE
;
A
#
# COMPACT_ATOMS: atom_id res chain seq x y z
N MET A 1 4.28 -49.87 45.48
CA MET A 1 4.33 -48.42 45.17
C MET A 1 5.79 -48.00 45.05
N LYS A 2 6.25 -47.61 43.84
CA LYS A 2 7.64 -47.21 43.59
C LYS A 2 7.87 -45.83 44.21
N LYS A 3 8.73 -45.72 45.25
CA LYS A 3 9.08 -44.44 45.87
C LYS A 3 9.92 -43.65 44.87
N ILE A 4 9.28 -42.71 44.17
CA ILE A 4 9.96 -41.79 43.24
C ILE A 4 10.90 -40.92 44.08
N ASN A 5 12.20 -40.97 43.78
CA ASN A 5 13.20 -40.18 44.50
C ASN A 5 12.97 -38.68 44.22
N LEU A 6 13.25 -37.83 45.20
CA LEU A 6 13.04 -36.37 45.09
C LEU A 6 13.77 -35.74 43.88
N ASN A 7 14.91 -36.30 43.47
CA ASN A 7 15.62 -35.88 42.26
C ASN A 7 14.89 -36.25 40.96
N GLU A 8 14.25 -37.42 40.90
CA GLU A 8 13.46 -37.82 39.72
C GLU A 8 12.25 -36.90 39.54
N LYS A 9 11.59 -36.50 40.63
CA LYS A 9 10.50 -35.51 40.58
C LYS A 9 10.95 -34.16 40.03
N LYS A 10 12.13 -33.66 40.44
CA LYS A 10 12.69 -32.39 39.95
C LYS A 10 13.04 -32.46 38.46
N ILE A 11 13.58 -33.59 38.00
CA ILE A 11 13.89 -33.82 36.58
C ILE A 11 12.60 -33.83 35.75
N ILE A 12 11.57 -34.57 36.20
CA ILE A 12 10.27 -34.61 35.53
C ILE A 12 9.62 -33.23 35.51
N GLN A 13 9.67 -32.48 36.61
CA GLN A 13 9.13 -31.12 36.68
C GLN A 13 9.87 -30.16 35.75
N SER A 14 11.21 -30.26 35.67
CA SER A 14 12.01 -29.47 34.73
C SER A 14 11.68 -29.81 33.27
N LEU A 15 11.45 -31.09 32.95
CA LEU A 15 11.06 -31.52 31.61
C LEU A 15 9.68 -30.96 31.21
N ILE A 16 8.71 -30.97 32.14
CA ILE A 16 7.38 -30.41 31.93
C ILE A 16 7.45 -28.91 31.66
N VAL A 17 8.26 -28.18 32.45
CA VAL A 17 8.49 -26.74 32.24
C VAL A 17 9.17 -26.46 30.91
N LEU A 18 10.16 -27.27 30.53
CA LEU A 18 10.82 -27.14 29.23
C LEU A 18 9.82 -27.33 28.08
N CYS A 19 9.01 -28.38 28.13
CA CYS A 19 7.97 -28.65 27.14
C CYS A 19 6.94 -27.52 27.06
N SER A 20 6.50 -26.96 28.19
CA SER A 20 5.54 -25.86 28.19
C SER A 20 6.13 -24.59 27.57
N VAL A 21 7.41 -24.28 27.84
CA VAL A 21 8.11 -23.15 27.21
C VAL A 21 8.23 -23.35 25.70
N VAL A 22 8.57 -24.55 25.24
CA VAL A 22 8.64 -24.85 23.81
C VAL A 22 7.28 -24.69 23.13
N VAL A 23 6.21 -25.22 23.72
CA VAL A 23 4.84 -25.06 23.20
C VAL A 23 4.42 -23.59 23.20
N PHE A 24 4.78 -22.83 24.24
CA PHE A 24 4.51 -21.40 24.31
C PHE A 24 5.25 -20.62 23.21
N LEU A 25 6.54 -20.90 23.01
CA LEU A 25 7.34 -20.30 21.95
C LEU A 25 6.80 -20.65 20.57
N LEU A 26 6.45 -21.91 20.31
CA LEU A 26 5.82 -22.33 19.06
C LEU A 26 4.44 -21.69 18.84
N SER A 27 3.69 -21.43 19.91
CA SER A 27 2.39 -20.74 19.82
C SER A 27 2.54 -19.24 19.53
N PHE A 28 3.64 -18.63 19.98
CA PHE A 28 3.96 -17.23 19.71
C PHE A 28 4.69 -17.02 18.37
N LEU A 29 5.51 -17.98 17.93
CA LEU A 29 6.38 -17.89 16.73
C LEU A 29 5.92 -18.72 15.52
N GLY A 30 4.98 -19.66 15.65
CA GLY A 30 4.47 -20.43 14.51
C GLY A 30 3.67 -19.55 13.55
N ASP A 31 3.61 -19.93 12.26
CA ASP A 31 2.98 -19.29 11.06
C ASP A 31 1.63 -18.55 11.21
N LYS A 32 1.02 -18.54 12.40
CA LYS A 32 -0.24 -17.85 12.74
C LYS A 32 -0.16 -17.02 14.04
N GLY A 33 1.04 -16.77 14.57
CA GLY A 33 1.24 -16.00 15.79
C GLY A 33 0.79 -14.54 15.66
N TYR A 34 0.52 -13.87 16.79
CA TYR A 34 0.00 -12.49 16.90
C TYR A 34 0.69 -11.45 16.00
N PHE A 35 1.96 -11.67 15.63
CA PHE A 35 2.72 -10.79 14.73
C PHE A 35 2.22 -10.81 13.28
N GLU A 36 1.75 -11.97 12.79
CA GLU A 36 1.20 -12.15 11.44
C GLU A 36 -0.05 -11.28 11.27
N LEU A 37 -0.94 -11.28 12.27
CA LEU A 37 -2.19 -10.52 12.29
C LEU A 37 -1.95 -9.01 12.29
N HIS A 38 -0.92 -8.53 13.01
CA HIS A 38 -0.54 -7.12 12.97
C HIS A 38 0.06 -6.71 11.61
N LYS A 39 0.84 -7.58 10.98
CA LYS A 39 1.39 -7.33 9.64
C LYS A 39 0.30 -7.34 8.58
N LEU A 40 -0.69 -8.23 8.68
CA LEU A 40 -1.85 -8.25 7.79
C LEU A 40 -2.71 -6.98 7.94
N LYS A 41 -3.04 -6.56 9.17
CA LYS A 41 -3.81 -5.32 9.39
C LYS A 41 -3.13 -4.08 8.81
N LYS A 42 -1.79 -3.98 8.92
CA LYS A 42 -1.04 -2.88 8.29
C LYS A 42 -1.09 -2.93 6.77
N LYS A 43 -1.01 -4.13 6.18
CA LYS A 43 -1.13 -4.32 4.73
C LYS A 43 -2.54 -3.98 4.24
N GLU A 44 -3.57 -4.36 4.99
CA GLU A 44 -4.97 -4.07 4.68
C GLU A 44 -5.24 -2.56 4.66
N MET A 45 -4.83 -1.82 5.70
CA MET A 45 -4.91 -0.35 5.72
C MET A 45 -4.13 0.31 4.57
N ALA A 46 -2.94 -0.20 4.24
CA ALA A 46 -2.13 0.33 3.13
C ALA A 46 -2.78 0.07 1.76
N ILE A 47 -3.52 -1.02 1.60
CA ILE A 47 -4.26 -1.33 0.38
C ILE A 47 -5.51 -0.46 0.29
N GLU A 48 -6.24 -0.30 1.39
CA GLU A 48 -7.46 0.51 1.44
C GLU A 48 -7.16 2.00 1.13
N THR A 49 -6.12 2.56 1.74
CA THR A 49 -5.64 3.91 1.42
C THR A 49 -5.24 4.06 -0.04
N LYS A 50 -4.57 3.07 -0.64
CA LYS A 50 -4.27 3.07 -2.08
C LYS A 50 -5.53 3.03 -2.93
N ILE A 51 -6.54 2.25 -2.55
CA ILE A 51 -7.82 2.18 -3.25
C ILE A 51 -8.52 3.54 -3.22
N GLU A 52 -8.57 4.20 -2.07
CA GLU A 52 -9.16 5.54 -1.97
C GLU A 52 -8.44 6.56 -2.84
N LEU A 53 -7.10 6.55 -2.82
CA LEU A 53 -6.29 7.45 -3.63
C LEU A 53 -6.52 7.21 -5.12
N LEU A 54 -6.61 5.94 -5.55
CA LEU A 54 -6.95 5.57 -6.93
C LEU A 54 -8.38 5.99 -7.30
N LYS A 55 -9.36 5.87 -6.40
CA LYS A 55 -10.73 6.35 -6.64
C LYS A 55 -10.76 7.87 -6.83
N LYS A 56 -10.05 8.64 -6.00
CA LYS A 56 -9.91 10.10 -6.15
C LYS A 56 -9.25 10.46 -7.48
N LYS A 57 -8.14 9.81 -7.84
CA LYS A 57 -7.49 10.00 -9.14
C LYS A 57 -8.43 9.71 -10.30
N LYS A 58 -9.18 8.61 -10.24
CA LYS A 58 -10.18 8.26 -11.26
C LYS A 58 -11.23 9.36 -11.43
N GLN A 59 -11.76 9.92 -10.34
CA GLN A 59 -12.73 11.02 -10.42
C GLN A 59 -12.12 12.27 -11.06
N ILE A 60 -10.89 12.63 -10.70
CA ILE A 60 -10.19 13.78 -11.30
C ILE A 60 -10.03 13.57 -12.82
N TRP A 61 -9.60 12.39 -13.24
CA TRP A 61 -9.44 12.06 -14.66
C TRP A 61 -10.77 12.05 -15.41
N LEU A 62 -11.84 11.50 -14.82
CA LEU A 62 -13.17 11.52 -15.42
C LEU A 62 -13.70 12.94 -15.56
N ASN A 63 -13.50 13.80 -14.56
CA ASN A 63 -13.85 15.21 -14.65
C ASN A 63 -13.06 15.88 -15.76
N LYS A 64 -11.75 15.64 -15.86
CA LYS A 64 -10.91 16.17 -16.94
C LYS A 64 -11.39 15.71 -18.32
N ILE A 65 -11.70 14.42 -18.49
CA ILE A 65 -12.25 13.88 -19.75
C ILE A 65 -13.60 14.53 -20.07
N ASN A 66 -14.50 14.68 -19.10
CA ASN A 66 -15.77 15.35 -19.31
C ASN A 66 -15.60 16.83 -19.68
N SER A 67 -14.67 17.54 -19.04
CA SER A 67 -14.34 18.92 -19.39
C SER A 67 -13.78 19.03 -20.81
N ILE A 68 -12.90 18.12 -21.21
CA ILE A 68 -12.36 18.05 -22.57
C ILE A 68 -13.47 17.73 -23.60
N LYS A 69 -14.37 16.80 -23.28
CA LYS A 69 -15.40 16.34 -24.20
C LYS A 69 -16.54 17.34 -24.37
N ASN A 70 -16.96 18.01 -23.29
CA ASN A 70 -18.15 18.87 -23.29
C ASN A 70 -17.82 20.35 -23.47
N ASN A 71 -16.55 20.76 -23.41
CA ASN A 71 -16.15 22.15 -23.60
C ASN A 71 -15.14 22.26 -24.75
N GLN A 72 -15.63 22.66 -25.92
CA GLN A 72 -14.85 22.87 -27.14
C GLN A 72 -13.67 23.82 -26.91
N THR A 73 -13.87 24.88 -26.12
CA THR A 73 -12.84 25.86 -25.79
C THR A 73 -11.74 25.24 -24.94
N TYR A 74 -12.10 24.39 -23.97
CA TYR A 74 -11.14 23.68 -23.13
C TYR A 74 -10.32 22.66 -23.94
N PHE A 75 -10.94 21.96 -24.90
CA PHE A 75 -10.24 21.07 -25.83
C PHE A 75 -9.21 21.82 -26.68
N ASP A 76 -9.60 22.93 -27.31
CA ASP A 76 -8.70 23.74 -28.15
C ASP A 76 -7.54 24.32 -27.33
N THR A 77 -7.78 24.84 -26.12
CA THR A 77 -6.72 25.35 -25.23
C THR A 77 -5.77 24.23 -24.78
N TYR A 78 -6.30 23.09 -24.34
CA TYR A 78 -5.49 21.95 -23.91
C TYR A 78 -4.62 21.40 -25.05
N ALA A 79 -5.18 21.30 -26.26
CA ALA A 79 -4.45 20.83 -27.43
C ALA A 79 -3.33 21.81 -27.83
N ARG A 80 -3.57 23.13 -27.75
CA ARG A 80 -2.55 24.16 -28.04
C ARG A 80 -1.42 24.17 -27.01
N GLU A 81 -1.76 24.17 -25.72
CA GLU A 81 -0.78 24.29 -24.63
C GLU A 81 0.04 23.01 -24.45
N GLN A 82 -0.64 21.86 -24.34
CA GLN A 82 0.01 20.60 -23.97
C GLN A 82 0.53 19.79 -25.16
N LEU A 83 -0.14 19.90 -26.32
CA LEU A 83 0.19 19.10 -27.50
C LEU A 83 0.80 19.95 -28.63
N GLY A 84 0.86 21.28 -28.48
CA GLY A 84 1.34 22.18 -29.52
C GLY A 84 0.49 22.12 -30.78
N TYR A 85 -0.79 21.73 -30.66
CA TYR A 85 -1.68 21.61 -31.81
C TYR A 85 -2.03 22.99 -32.37
N VAL A 86 -1.92 23.13 -33.69
CA VAL A 86 -2.21 24.36 -34.44
C VAL A 86 -3.06 23.98 -35.65
N LYS A 87 -4.13 24.73 -35.92
CA LYS A 87 -4.92 24.49 -37.14
C LYS A 87 -4.06 24.81 -38.37
N ASN A 88 -4.37 24.17 -39.50
CA ASN A 88 -3.61 24.30 -40.76
C ASN A 88 -3.43 25.75 -41.29
N TYR A 89 -4.15 26.72 -40.73
CA TYR A 89 -4.11 28.14 -41.11
C TYR A 89 -3.69 29.08 -39.95
N GLU A 90 -3.10 28.55 -38.88
CA GLU A 90 -2.65 29.32 -37.72
C GLU A 90 -1.16 29.09 -37.46
N PHE A 91 -0.51 30.04 -36.78
CA PHE A 91 0.88 29.93 -36.33
C PHE A 91 0.95 30.07 -34.81
N LEU A 92 1.71 29.21 -34.15
CA LEU A 92 1.87 29.20 -32.69
C LEU A 92 3.24 29.79 -32.34
N ILE A 93 3.23 30.92 -31.62
CA ILE A 93 4.43 31.64 -31.21
C ILE A 93 4.67 31.31 -29.73
N ARG A 94 5.71 30.53 -29.43
CA ARG A 94 6.21 30.35 -28.05
C ARG A 94 7.32 31.36 -27.80
N PHE A 95 7.18 32.15 -26.75
CA PHE A 95 8.27 32.95 -26.22
C PHE A 95 9.05 32.08 -25.24
N THR A 96 10.29 31.75 -25.58
CA THR A 96 11.21 31.16 -24.61
C THR A 96 11.78 32.29 -23.77
N SER A 97 11.57 32.23 -22.46
CA SER A 97 12.27 33.13 -21.53
C SER A 97 13.71 32.66 -21.44
N PRO A 98 14.72 33.55 -21.37
CA PRO A 98 16.13 33.17 -21.21
C PRO A 98 16.47 32.55 -19.85
N GLU A 99 15.47 32.16 -19.04
CA GLU A 99 15.63 31.52 -17.73
C GLU A 99 15.55 29.98 -17.78
N ASP A 100 15.32 29.39 -18.96
CA ASP A 100 15.17 27.94 -19.16
C ASP A 100 16.42 27.26 -19.79
N GLU A 101 17.60 27.92 -19.79
CA GLU A 101 18.92 27.32 -20.12
C GLU A 101 19.77 27.00 -18.89
#